data_AF-A0A3L7SAK9-F1
#
_entry.id   AF-A0A3L7SAK9-F1
#
_cell.length_a   1.000
_cell.length_b   1.000
_cell.length_c   1.000
_cell.angle_alpha   90.00
_cell.angle_beta   90.00
_cell.angle_gamma   90.00
#
_symmetry.space_group_name_H-M   'P 1'
#
loop_
_entity.id
_entity.type
_entity.pdbx_description
1 polymer ?
#
loop_
_entity_poly.entity_id
_entity_poly.type
_entity_poly.pdbx_seq_one_letter_code
_entity_poly.pdbx_strand_id
1 'polypeptide(L)'
;MAGGGGGAWKVAYADFVTAMMAFFMVMWLVSQDQKVKDSVAKYFVDPVGFSLSGSNNRPKDSAGVFEQEYAGPVPGAKNRTSGRGRGNLASRENQDSETTMVADAILEEPDKAERWQGEAQKQIDAAKNSPAVRAGTMSETEAAKLMLSRKMRQQITSEAMQSTQGVYQDLVSTSLNRVDFDALAEEVIRNMVEQN
;
A
#
# COMPACT_ATOMS: atom_id res chain seq x y z
N MET A 1 55.83 -32.90 -22.86
CA MET A 1 56.70 -32.09 -21.97
C MET A 1 55.92 -30.86 -21.54
N ALA A 2 55.33 -30.87 -20.34
CA ALA A 2 54.54 -29.76 -19.81
C ALA A 2 55.42 -28.89 -18.89
N GLY A 3 55.47 -27.60 -19.18
CA GLY A 3 56.41 -26.63 -18.60
C GLY A 3 56.25 -26.42 -17.10
N GLY A 4 57.35 -26.58 -16.37
CA GLY A 4 57.46 -26.33 -14.94
C GLY A 4 57.75 -24.87 -14.58
N GLY A 5 57.46 -24.54 -13.33
CA GLY A 5 58.30 -23.67 -12.51
C GLY A 5 57.83 -22.23 -12.24
N GLY A 6 56.99 -21.62 -13.08
CA GLY A 6 56.73 -20.16 -12.99
C GLY A 6 55.50 -19.70 -12.20
N GLY A 7 54.55 -20.60 -11.91
CA GLY A 7 53.23 -20.25 -11.36
C GLY A 7 52.97 -20.65 -9.91
N ALA A 8 53.73 -21.61 -9.37
CA ALA A 8 53.47 -22.18 -8.03
C ALA A 8 53.55 -21.15 -6.89
N TRP A 9 54.47 -20.19 -6.98
CA TRP A 9 54.62 -19.13 -5.98
C TRP A 9 53.46 -18.12 -5.99
N LYS A 10 52.81 -17.92 -7.15
CA LYS A 10 51.65 -17.04 -7.27
C LYS A 10 50.41 -17.65 -6.63
N VAL A 11 50.28 -18.97 -6.69
CA VAL A 11 49.21 -19.69 -5.99
C VAL A 11 49.38 -19.52 -4.48
N ALA A 12 50.59 -19.73 -3.96
CA ALA A 12 50.88 -19.50 -2.55
C ALA A 12 50.67 -18.04 -2.11
N TYR A 13 51.00 -17.07 -2.96
CA TYR A 13 50.73 -15.65 -2.68
C TYR A 13 49.23 -15.32 -2.70
N ALA A 14 48.47 -15.87 -3.64
CA ALA A 14 47.03 -15.71 -3.70
C ALA A 14 46.36 -16.29 -2.46
N ASP A 15 46.73 -17.51 -2.05
CA ASP A 15 46.21 -18.17 -0.86
C ASP A 15 46.49 -17.35 0.41
N PHE A 16 47.68 -16.76 0.51
CA PHE A 16 48.05 -15.89 1.62
C PHE A 16 47.20 -14.61 1.68
N VAL A 17 47.03 -13.93 0.54
CA VAL A 17 46.22 -12.70 0.47
C VAL A 17 44.73 -13.00 0.70
N THR A 18 44.22 -14.12 0.17
CA THR A 18 42.84 -14.55 0.40
C THR A 18 42.60 -14.93 1.86
N ALA A 19 43.55 -15.59 2.52
CA ALA A 19 43.46 -15.88 3.95
C ALA A 19 43.43 -14.58 4.78
N MET A 20 44.23 -13.57 4.42
CA MET A 20 44.21 -12.27 5.08
C MET A 20 42.92 -11.48 4.81
N MET A 21 42.38 -11.56 3.59
CA MET A 21 41.09 -10.94 3.23
C MET A 21 39.93 -11.58 4.01
N ALA A 22 39.92 -12.91 4.12
CA ALA A 22 38.93 -13.64 4.90
C ALA A 22 39.03 -13.29 6.38
N PHE A 23 40.24 -13.24 6.93
CA PHE A 23 40.46 -12.81 8.32
C PHE A 23 39.98 -11.38 8.56
N PHE A 24 40.26 -10.47 7.62
CA PHE A 24 39.76 -9.09 7.67
C PHE A 24 38.22 -9.04 7.68
N MET A 25 37.55 -9.78 6.79
CA MET A 25 36.08 -9.82 6.73
C MET A 25 35.47 -10.35 8.03
N VAL A 26 36.09 -11.36 8.66
CA VAL A 26 35.62 -11.91 9.93
C VAL A 26 35.79 -10.90 11.06
N MET A 27 36.97 -10.29 11.21
CA MET A 27 37.19 -9.28 12.25
C MET A 27 36.32 -8.04 12.03
N TRP A 28 36.17 -7.62 10.78
CA TRP A 28 35.31 -6.52 10.38
C TRP A 28 33.85 -6.78 10.75
N LEU A 29 33.34 -7.99 10.47
CA LEU A 29 31.98 -8.40 10.82
C LEU A 29 31.80 -8.53 12.34
N VAL A 30 32.77 -9.09 13.06
CA VAL A 30 32.72 -9.21 14.53
C VAL A 30 32.75 -7.83 15.20
N SER A 31 33.48 -6.86 14.63
CA SER A 31 33.53 -5.48 15.12
C SER A 31 32.30 -4.64 14.74
N GLN A 32 31.37 -5.13 13.92
CA GLN A 32 30.13 -4.39 13.62
C GLN A 32 29.22 -4.31 14.85
N ASP A 33 28.48 -3.20 14.93
CA ASP A 33 27.45 -2.99 15.94
C ASP A 33 26.36 -4.07 15.87
N GLN A 34 25.82 -4.43 17.04
CA GLN A 34 24.76 -5.43 17.15
C GLN A 34 23.53 -5.05 16.32
N LYS A 35 23.21 -3.75 16.24
CA LYS A 35 22.11 -3.24 15.41
C LYS A 35 22.28 -3.56 13.92
N VAL A 36 23.51 -3.51 13.41
CA VAL A 36 23.84 -3.79 12.01
C VAL A 36 23.83 -5.29 11.74
N LYS A 37 24.33 -6.11 12.68
CA LYS A 37 24.25 -7.58 12.58
C LYS A 37 22.80 -8.06 12.54
N ASP A 38 21.96 -7.50 13.40
CA ASP A 38 20.53 -7.84 13.46
C ASP A 38 19.76 -7.41 12.21
N SER A 39 20.10 -6.27 11.59
CA SER A 39 19.45 -5.83 10.35
C SER A 39 19.82 -6.73 9.17
N VAL A 40 21.08 -7.11 9.05
CA VAL A 40 21.54 -8.05 8.03
C VAL A 40 20.93 -9.44 8.24
N ALA A 41 20.85 -9.92 9.48
CA ALA A 41 20.19 -11.20 9.79
C ALA A 41 18.71 -11.20 9.39
N LYS A 42 17.98 -10.11 9.65
CA LYS A 42 16.56 -9.97 9.26
C LYS A 42 16.37 -9.99 7.75
N TYR A 43 17.30 -9.41 6.99
CA TYR A 43 17.26 -9.43 5.51
C TYR A 43 17.29 -10.85 4.93
N PHE A 44 18.04 -11.78 5.53
CA PHE A 44 18.08 -13.17 5.06
C PHE A 44 16.88 -14.02 5.50
N VAL A 45 16.18 -13.60 6.55
CA VAL A 45 14.94 -14.26 7.02
C VAL A 45 13.75 -13.79 6.21
N ASP A 46 13.72 -12.52 5.80
CA ASP A 46 12.61 -11.92 5.07
C ASP A 46 13.15 -10.96 3.98
N PRO A 47 13.56 -11.49 2.80
CA PRO A 47 14.30 -10.74 1.78
C PRO A 47 13.46 -9.70 1.03
N VAL A 48 12.15 -9.94 0.96
CA VAL A 48 11.13 -8.92 0.70
C VAL A 48 10.66 -8.50 2.08
N GLY A 49 10.77 -7.24 2.49
CA GLY A 49 10.36 -6.76 3.81
C GLY A 49 8.85 -6.84 4.05
N PHE A 50 8.27 -8.02 3.90
CA PHE A 50 6.89 -8.35 4.15
C PHE A 50 6.82 -9.08 5.48
N SER A 51 7.28 -8.41 6.53
CA SER A 51 6.86 -8.77 7.87
C SER A 51 5.38 -8.44 7.95
N LEU A 52 4.56 -9.40 7.54
CA LEU A 52 3.17 -9.53 7.95
C LEU A 52 3.19 -9.85 9.46
N SER A 53 3.61 -8.87 10.25
CA SER A 53 3.54 -8.91 11.71
C SER A 53 2.92 -7.61 12.14
N GLY A 54 1.58 -7.62 12.19
CA GLY A 54 0.77 -6.64 12.89
C GLY A 54 1.02 -6.71 14.39
N SER A 55 2.24 -6.37 14.81
CA SER A 55 2.58 -6.18 16.21
C SER A 55 3.07 -4.76 16.40
N ASN A 56 2.16 -3.93 16.92
CA ASN A 56 2.40 -2.56 17.36
C ASN A 56 3.32 -2.51 18.57
N ASN A 57 4.60 -2.82 18.39
CA ASN A 57 5.61 -2.53 19.40
C ASN A 57 6.98 -2.27 18.78
N ARG A 58 7.12 -1.11 18.10
CA ARG A 58 8.44 -0.54 17.81
C ARG A 58 8.84 0.42 18.95
N PRO A 59 10.00 0.24 19.60
CA PRO A 59 10.56 1.23 20.51
C PRO A 59 10.92 2.50 19.73
N LYS A 60 10.55 3.65 20.27
CA LYS A 60 10.61 4.99 19.66
C LYS A 60 11.99 5.48 19.20
N ASP A 61 13.08 4.77 19.50
CA ASP A 61 14.46 5.25 19.25
C ASP A 61 15.27 4.37 18.27
N SER A 62 14.58 3.73 17.34
CA SER A 62 15.22 2.92 16.29
C SER A 62 15.45 3.76 15.03
N ALA A 63 16.48 4.62 15.05
CA ALA A 63 16.96 5.29 13.86
C ALA A 63 17.42 4.22 12.83
N GLY A 64 16.59 3.99 11.80
CA GLY A 64 16.94 3.16 10.66
C GLY A 64 18.05 3.83 9.87
N VAL A 65 19.08 3.05 9.49
CA VAL A 65 20.24 3.52 8.70
C VAL A 65 19.87 3.75 7.23
N PHE A 66 18.69 3.29 6.81
CA PHE A 66 18.01 3.84 5.65
C PHE A 66 16.83 4.66 6.15
N GLU A 67 16.89 5.96 5.92
CA GLU A 67 15.70 6.75 5.68
C GLU A 67 15.04 6.06 4.48
N GLN A 68 14.10 5.16 4.76
CA GLN A 68 13.08 4.86 3.77
C GLN A 68 12.58 6.23 3.36
N GLU A 69 12.76 6.58 2.09
CA GLU A 69 12.12 7.75 1.53
C GLU A 69 10.65 7.56 1.85
N TYR A 70 10.25 8.19 2.94
CA TYR A 70 8.88 8.40 3.30
C TYR A 70 8.46 9.22 2.10
N ALA A 71 7.78 8.58 1.13
CA ALA A 71 6.93 9.32 0.22
C ALA A 71 6.17 10.23 1.16
N GLY A 72 6.50 11.53 1.09
CA GLY A 72 6.14 12.47 2.14
C GLY A 72 4.66 12.33 2.45
N PRO A 73 4.19 12.73 3.64
CA PRO A 73 2.76 12.81 3.87
C PRO A 73 2.14 13.48 2.64
N VAL A 74 1.30 12.74 1.93
CA VAL A 74 0.60 13.25 0.74
C VAL A 74 0.04 14.61 1.17
N PRO A 75 0.26 15.70 0.41
CA PRO A 75 -0.14 17.04 0.83
C PRO A 75 -1.64 17.14 1.14
N GLY A 76 -2.05 16.81 2.37
CA GLY A 76 -3.47 16.61 2.69
C GLY A 76 -3.73 15.70 3.91
N ALA A 77 -2.79 14.84 4.31
CA ALA A 77 -2.96 13.88 5.42
C ALA A 77 -3.04 14.50 6.84
N LYS A 78 -3.39 15.78 6.95
CA LYS A 78 -3.48 16.53 8.20
C LYS A 78 -4.93 16.49 8.68
N ASN A 79 -5.17 15.66 9.69
CA ASN A 79 -6.35 15.68 10.57
C ASN A 79 -7.69 15.29 9.93
N ARG A 80 -7.97 13.98 9.81
CA ARG A 80 -9.35 13.49 9.98
C ARG A 80 -9.40 12.33 10.97
N THR A 81 -9.97 12.69 12.11
CA THR A 81 -10.31 11.93 13.30
C THR A 81 -10.62 10.46 13.04
N SER A 82 -9.84 9.60 13.70
CA SER A 82 -10.16 8.21 13.98
C SER A 82 -11.52 8.08 14.69
N GLY A 83 -12.53 7.61 13.96
CA GLY A 83 -13.84 7.23 14.49
C GLY A 83 -13.85 5.78 15.01
N ARG A 84 -14.33 5.61 16.26
CA ARG A 84 -14.38 4.37 17.04
C ARG A 84 -15.17 3.21 16.38
N GLY A 85 -14.70 1.98 16.59
CA GLY A 85 -15.58 0.89 17.06
C GLY A 85 -15.40 -0.52 16.46
N ARG A 86 -14.63 -1.37 17.16
CA ARG A 86 -14.75 -2.84 17.32
C ARG A 86 -14.91 -3.75 16.08
N GLY A 87 -13.84 -4.51 15.79
CA GLY A 87 -13.92 -5.85 15.18
C GLY A 87 -12.78 -6.17 14.19
N ASN A 88 -11.96 -7.18 14.51
CA ASN A 88 -10.90 -7.82 13.70
C ASN A 88 -10.08 -6.90 12.77
N LEU A 89 -9.00 -6.34 13.32
CA LEU A 89 -8.32 -5.14 12.79
C LEU A 89 -7.06 -5.37 11.93
N ALA A 90 -6.55 -6.60 11.75
CA ALA A 90 -5.25 -6.76 11.07
C ALA A 90 -5.32 -6.68 9.52
N SER A 91 -6.48 -6.99 8.91
CA SER A 91 -6.66 -6.92 7.45
C SER A 91 -7.43 -5.67 7.00
N ARG A 92 -8.14 -5.03 7.93
CA ARG A 92 -9.04 -3.89 7.66
C ARG A 92 -8.28 -2.55 7.66
N GLU A 93 -7.20 -2.43 8.43
CA GLU A 93 -6.34 -1.24 8.46
C GLU A 93 -5.69 -0.94 7.10
N ASN A 94 -5.22 -1.97 6.38
CA ASN A 94 -4.72 -1.81 5.01
C ASN A 94 -5.84 -1.50 4.00
N GLN A 95 -7.03 -2.07 4.21
CA GLN A 95 -8.18 -1.87 3.33
C GLN A 95 -8.73 -0.44 3.41
N ASP A 96 -8.78 0.10 4.62
CA ASP A 96 -9.14 1.47 4.90
C ASP A 96 -8.11 2.42 4.27
N SER A 97 -6.80 2.11 4.36
CA SER A 97 -5.76 2.92 3.73
C SER A 97 -5.90 3.03 2.21
N GLU A 98 -6.13 1.92 1.50
CA GLU A 98 -6.30 1.95 0.04
C GLU A 98 -7.59 2.67 -0.37
N THR A 99 -8.67 2.49 0.40
CA THR A 99 -9.95 3.17 0.17
C THR A 99 -9.83 4.67 0.39
N THR A 100 -9.16 5.10 1.46
CA THR A 100 -8.89 6.52 1.74
C THR A 100 -7.99 7.13 0.66
N MET A 101 -6.95 6.43 0.18
CA MET A 101 -6.11 6.95 -0.90
C MET A 101 -6.89 7.19 -2.19
N VAL A 102 -7.79 6.27 -2.56
CA VAL A 102 -8.62 6.43 -3.76
C VAL A 102 -9.67 7.52 -3.54
N ALA A 103 -10.25 7.63 -2.34
CA ALA A 103 -11.18 8.69 -2.00
C ALA A 103 -10.49 10.06 -2.06
N ASP A 104 -9.33 10.22 -1.42
CA ASP A 104 -8.52 11.43 -1.45
C ASP A 104 -8.16 11.79 -2.90
N ALA A 105 -7.65 10.85 -3.69
CA ALA A 105 -7.32 11.12 -5.10
C ALA A 105 -8.52 11.56 -5.95
N ILE A 106 -9.72 11.04 -5.67
CA ILE A 106 -10.95 11.46 -6.35
C ILE A 106 -11.42 12.84 -5.89
N LEU A 107 -11.28 13.13 -4.59
CA LEU A 107 -11.78 14.35 -3.96
C LEU A 107 -10.82 15.55 -4.06
N GLU A 108 -9.52 15.29 -4.20
CA GLU A 108 -8.49 16.33 -4.39
C GLU A 108 -8.57 16.98 -5.78
N GLU A 109 -8.96 16.22 -6.80
CA GLU A 109 -9.14 16.74 -8.16
C GLU A 109 -10.56 17.30 -8.34
N PRO A 110 -10.73 18.63 -8.52
CA PRO A 110 -12.06 19.26 -8.58
C PRO A 110 -12.92 18.71 -9.72
N ASP A 111 -12.32 18.43 -10.88
CA ASP A 111 -13.02 17.90 -12.05
C ASP A 111 -13.58 16.48 -11.80
N LYS A 112 -12.82 15.64 -11.09
CA LYS A 112 -13.26 14.28 -10.74
C LYS A 112 -14.30 14.30 -9.63
N ALA A 113 -14.10 15.15 -8.62
CA ALA A 113 -15.04 15.34 -7.53
C ALA A 113 -16.41 15.78 -8.07
N GLU A 114 -16.46 16.81 -8.91
CA GLU A 114 -17.71 17.30 -9.51
C GLU A 114 -18.39 16.21 -10.37
N ARG A 115 -17.61 15.46 -11.15
CA ARG A 115 -18.12 14.32 -11.93
C ARG A 115 -18.82 13.31 -11.04
N TRP A 116 -18.16 12.85 -9.99
CA TRP A 116 -18.68 11.81 -9.11
C TRP A 116 -19.82 12.29 -8.22
N GLN A 117 -19.84 13.57 -7.82
CA GLN A 117 -20.96 14.19 -7.12
C GLN A 117 -22.20 14.29 -8.03
N GLY A 118 -22.02 14.74 -9.27
CA GLY A 118 -23.11 14.80 -10.25
C GLY A 118 -23.68 13.40 -10.58
N GLU A 119 -22.82 12.38 -10.59
CA GLU A 119 -23.27 10.99 -10.70
C GLU A 119 -23.99 10.48 -9.45
N ALA A 120 -23.49 10.81 -8.25
CA ALA A 120 -24.12 10.45 -6.99
C ALA A 120 -25.55 11.01 -6.90
N GLN A 121 -25.75 12.29 -7.28
CA GLN A 121 -27.07 12.90 -7.31
C GLN A 121 -28.03 12.15 -8.25
N LYS A 122 -27.57 11.80 -9.45
CA LYS A 122 -28.37 11.00 -10.40
C LYS A 122 -28.74 9.64 -9.82
N GLN A 123 -27.84 8.99 -9.07
CA GLN A 123 -28.14 7.71 -8.43
C GLN A 123 -29.11 7.85 -7.26
N ILE A 124 -29.04 8.94 -6.48
CA ILE A 124 -30.01 9.24 -5.42
C ILE A 124 -31.41 9.41 -6.03
N ASP A 125 -31.54 10.15 -7.13
CA ASP A 125 -32.82 10.37 -7.79
C ASP A 125 -33.35 9.10 -8.49
N ALA A 126 -32.46 8.26 -9.01
CA ALA A 126 -32.82 6.93 -9.51
C ALA A 126 -33.27 5.99 -8.37
N ALA A 127 -32.59 6.04 -7.22
CA ALA A 127 -32.89 5.22 -6.06
C ALA A 127 -34.27 5.50 -5.48
N LYS A 128 -34.70 6.77 -5.43
CA LYS A 128 -36.07 7.16 -5.04
C LYS A 128 -37.15 6.45 -5.86
N ASN A 129 -36.86 6.14 -7.12
CA ASN A 129 -37.78 5.46 -8.03
C ASN A 129 -37.61 3.95 -8.07
N SER A 130 -36.65 3.40 -7.32
CA SER A 130 -36.37 1.97 -7.28
C SER A 130 -37.52 1.18 -6.65
N PRO A 131 -37.87 -0.02 -7.19
CA PRO A 131 -38.84 -0.91 -6.58
C PRO A 131 -38.53 -1.26 -5.12
N ALA A 132 -37.25 -1.36 -4.75
CA ALA A 132 -36.83 -1.72 -3.38
C ALA A 132 -37.12 -0.63 -2.35
N VAL A 133 -36.98 0.64 -2.74
CA VAL A 133 -37.32 1.80 -1.91
C VAL A 133 -38.84 1.96 -1.83
N ARG A 134 -39.55 1.78 -2.96
CA ARG A 134 -41.02 1.81 -3.01
C ARG A 134 -41.66 0.69 -2.17
N ALA A 135 -41.01 -0.46 -2.08
CA ALA A 135 -41.43 -1.56 -1.23
C ALA A 135 -41.12 -1.35 0.26
N GLY A 136 -40.42 -0.26 0.63
CA GLY A 136 -40.02 0.04 2.01
C GLY A 136 -38.95 -0.89 2.58
N THR A 137 -38.29 -1.68 1.72
CA THR A 137 -37.31 -2.70 2.13
C THR A 137 -35.89 -2.17 2.28
N MET A 138 -35.58 -1.04 1.65
CA MET A 138 -34.25 -0.39 1.69
C MET A 138 -34.41 1.12 1.78
N SER A 139 -33.52 1.79 2.51
CA SER A 139 -33.52 3.25 2.56
C SER A 139 -33.07 3.87 1.23
N GLU A 140 -33.52 5.09 0.93
CA GLU A 140 -33.13 5.82 -0.29
C GLU A 140 -31.60 5.95 -0.40
N THR A 141 -30.94 6.23 0.72
CA THR A 141 -29.50 6.40 0.82
C THR A 141 -28.75 5.07 0.65
N GLU A 142 -29.24 3.97 1.22
CA GLU A 142 -28.65 2.64 1.02
C GLU A 142 -28.77 2.16 -0.43
N ALA A 143 -29.93 2.37 -1.05
CA ALA A 143 -30.14 2.03 -2.45
C ALA A 143 -29.25 2.88 -3.38
N ALA A 144 -29.12 4.18 -3.10
CA ALA A 144 -28.23 5.07 -3.84
C ALA A 144 -26.76 4.67 -3.69
N LYS A 145 -26.31 4.41 -2.46
CA LYS A 145 -24.95 3.94 -2.13
C LYS A 145 -24.61 2.67 -2.91
N LEU A 146 -25.52 1.68 -2.91
CA LEU A 146 -25.34 0.40 -3.58
C LEU A 146 -25.28 0.53 -5.12
N MET A 147 -26.04 1.46 -5.70
CA MET A 147 -25.99 1.74 -7.14
C MET A 147 -24.71 2.47 -7.52
N LEU A 148 -24.32 3.45 -6.71
CA LEU A 148 -23.13 4.26 -6.92
C LEU A 148 -21.86 3.43 -6.79
N SER A 149 -21.72 2.62 -5.73
CA SER A 149 -20.53 1.80 -5.50
C SER A 149 -20.27 0.81 -6.63
N ARG A 150 -21.33 0.17 -7.14
CA ARG A 150 -21.22 -0.72 -8.32
C ARG A 150 -20.71 0.02 -9.55
N LYS A 151 -21.24 1.22 -9.79
CA LYS A 151 -20.83 2.02 -10.95
C LYS A 151 -19.39 2.51 -10.81
N MET A 152 -19.00 2.97 -9.62
CA MET A 152 -17.63 3.37 -9.30
C MET A 152 -16.67 2.23 -9.52
N ARG A 153 -16.98 1.04 -8.99
CA ARG A 153 -16.17 -0.16 -9.18
C ARG A 153 -15.99 -0.47 -10.67
N GLN A 154 -17.06 -0.45 -11.45
CA GLN A 154 -16.97 -0.73 -12.89
C GLN A 154 -16.10 0.28 -13.63
N GLN A 155 -16.34 1.57 -13.45
CA GLN A 155 -15.62 2.62 -14.17
C GLN A 155 -14.16 2.70 -13.73
N ILE A 156 -13.89 2.80 -12.42
CA ILE A 156 -12.53 2.93 -11.87
C ILE A 156 -11.70 1.70 -12.25
N THR A 157 -12.27 0.49 -12.12
CA THR A 157 -11.56 -0.73 -12.51
C THR A 157 -11.31 -0.76 -14.02
N SER A 158 -12.29 -0.37 -14.84
CA SER A 158 -12.12 -0.35 -16.29
C SER A 158 -11.08 0.67 -16.76
N GLU A 159 -11.06 1.85 -16.14
CA GLU A 159 -10.16 2.95 -16.46
C GLU A 159 -8.73 2.60 -16.02
N ALA A 160 -8.57 2.04 -14.82
CA ALA A 160 -7.28 1.59 -14.30
C ALA A 160 -6.70 0.42 -15.12
N MET A 161 -7.53 -0.52 -15.59
CA MET A 161 -7.08 -1.60 -16.47
C MET A 161 -6.71 -1.12 -17.87
N GLN A 162 -7.35 -0.06 -18.37
CA GLN A 162 -7.01 0.53 -19.67
C GLN A 162 -5.74 1.39 -19.62
N SER A 163 -5.53 2.13 -18.53
CA SER A 163 -4.34 2.96 -18.33
C SER A 163 -3.09 2.15 -18.01
N THR A 164 -3.25 0.95 -17.46
CA THR A 164 -2.15 0.06 -17.07
C THR A 164 -1.98 -1.07 -18.09
N GLN A 165 -0.92 -1.02 -18.90
CA GLN A 165 -0.56 -2.10 -19.83
C GLN A 165 0.63 -2.93 -19.30
N GLY A 166 0.57 -4.26 -19.47
CA GLY A 166 1.68 -5.17 -19.19
C GLY A 166 1.72 -5.70 -17.76
N VAL A 167 2.93 -5.82 -17.19
CA VAL A 167 3.21 -6.56 -15.94
C VAL A 167 2.49 -6.00 -14.70
N TYR A 168 2.14 -4.71 -14.71
CA TYR A 168 1.53 -4.03 -13.56
C TYR A 168 0.01 -4.27 -13.43
N GLN A 169 -0.63 -4.92 -14.39
CA GLN A 169 -2.08 -5.19 -14.32
C GLN A 169 -2.47 -6.04 -13.11
N ASP A 170 -1.63 -7.03 -12.76
CA ASP A 170 -1.90 -7.91 -11.63
C ASP A 170 -1.85 -7.15 -10.31
N LEU A 171 -0.88 -6.24 -10.17
CA LEU A 171 -0.74 -5.36 -9.01
C LEU A 171 -1.93 -4.41 -8.86
N VAL A 172 -2.33 -3.75 -9.95
CA VAL A 172 -3.47 -2.83 -9.99
C VAL A 172 -4.78 -3.58 -9.71
N SER A 173 -4.94 -4.79 -10.24
CA SER A 173 -6.12 -5.62 -9.95
C SER A 173 -6.19 -6.04 -8.47
N THR A 174 -5.02 -6.33 -7.88
CA THR A 174 -4.92 -6.76 -6.48
C THR A 174 -5.23 -5.61 -5.52
N SER A 175 -4.77 -4.39 -5.80
CA SER A 175 -5.10 -3.21 -4.99
C SER A 175 -6.57 -2.81 -5.16
N LEU A 176 -7.09 -2.77 -6.39
CA LEU A 176 -8.50 -2.44 -6.62
C LEU A 176 -9.48 -3.43 -5.98
N ASN A 177 -9.08 -4.70 -5.84
CA ASN A 177 -9.92 -5.68 -5.15
C ASN A 177 -9.98 -5.46 -3.63
N ARG A 178 -9.03 -4.73 -3.05
CA ARG A 178 -9.02 -4.36 -1.64
C ARG A 178 -9.85 -3.10 -1.39
N VAL A 179 -9.96 -2.18 -2.35
CA VAL A 179 -10.77 -0.95 -2.20
C VAL A 179 -12.23 -1.28 -1.83
N ASP A 180 -12.72 -0.68 -0.74
CA ASP A 180 -14.12 -0.75 -0.35
C ASP A 180 -14.91 0.35 -1.08
N PHE A 181 -15.47 -0.01 -2.23
CA PHE A 181 -16.27 0.91 -3.04
C PHE A 181 -17.57 1.36 -2.36
N ASP A 182 -18.07 0.61 -1.37
CA ASP A 182 -19.24 1.03 -0.61
C ASP A 182 -18.85 2.18 0.33
N ALA A 183 -17.75 2.05 1.07
CA ALA A 183 -17.23 3.13 1.90
C ALA A 183 -16.86 4.38 1.07
N LEU A 184 -16.23 4.18 -0.10
CA LEU A 184 -15.89 5.26 -1.01
C LEU A 184 -17.13 6.00 -1.55
N ALA A 185 -18.18 5.27 -1.91
CA ALA A 185 -19.45 5.88 -2.34
C ALA A 185 -20.12 6.68 -1.22
N GLU A 186 -20.04 6.19 0.01
CA GLU A 186 -20.55 6.91 1.19
C GLU A 186 -19.78 8.21 1.43
N GLU A 187 -18.46 8.20 1.27
CA GLU A 187 -17.62 9.39 1.45
C GLU A 187 -17.90 10.45 0.39
N VAL A 188 -18.10 10.05 -0.88
CA VAL A 188 -18.49 10.98 -1.95
C VAL A 188 -19.85 11.62 -1.67
N ILE A 189 -20.84 10.82 -1.24
CA ILE A 189 -22.17 11.34 -0.88
C ILE A 189 -22.07 12.26 0.34
N ARG A 190 -21.27 11.91 1.34
CA ARG A 190 -21.06 12.72 2.54
C ARG A 190 -20.43 14.07 2.22
N ASN A 191 -19.34 14.09 1.44
CA ASN A 191 -18.67 15.32 1.02
C ASN A 191 -19.61 16.21 0.19
N MET A 192 -20.44 15.60 -0.67
CA MET A 192 -21.47 16.34 -1.42
C MET A 192 -22.46 17.07 -0.49
N VAL A 193 -22.93 16.41 0.58
CA VAL A 193 -23.85 17.01 1.56
C VAL A 193 -23.16 18.09 2.39
N GLU A 194 -21.86 17.94 2.70
CA GLU A 194 -21.09 18.95 3.44
C GLU A 194 -20.84 20.23 2.63
N GLN A 195 -20.86 20.17 1.30
CA GLN A 195 -20.63 21.33 0.42
C GLN A 195 -21.88 22.14 0.05
N ASN A 196 -23.08 21.66 0.39
CA ASN A 196 -24.36 22.24 -0.01
C ASN A 196 -25.17 22.77 1.19
#